data_AF-A0A3N5JWF3-F1
#
_entry.id   AF-A0A3N5JWF3-F1
#
_cell.length_a   1.000
_cell.length_b   1.000
_cell.length_c   1.000
_cell.angle_alpha   90.00
_cell.angle_beta   90.00
_cell.angle_gamma   90.00
#
_symmetry.space_group_name_H-M   'P 1'
#
loop_
_entity.id
_entity.type
_entity.pdbx_description
1 polymer ?
#
loop_
_entity_poly.entity_id
_entity_poly.type
_entity_poly.pdbx_seq_one_letter_code
_entity_poly.pdbx_strand_id
1 'polypeptide(L)'
;MFTSVLTLALFLKFFGTSFLSRVSRRVGERAAAGRLADAGWWMLAPQIALAALCATLGLAPQIGFRIVHRALEGSRQGLGVVLAKLPPLETAGLTGVAGPSGLAVLSPLVVAAVFGGLLLVAAGISILGGAVRRPAEPWLCGYVAETDHMRYGARNLYREVARYFPWIGGTPPPRGNGAPHPTEPQSSRHEV
;
A
#
# COMPACT_ATOMS: atom_id res chain seq x y z
N MET A 1 -11.43 5.86 15.19
CA MET A 1 -11.78 4.54 14.60
C MET A 1 -12.12 4.65 13.12
N PHE A 2 -13.13 5.43 12.73
CA PHE A 2 -13.52 5.59 11.31
C PHE A 2 -12.37 5.97 10.38
N THR A 3 -11.59 7.01 10.74
CA THR A 3 -10.45 7.48 9.92
C THR A 3 -9.38 6.41 9.74
N SER A 4 -9.03 5.68 10.81
CA SER A 4 -8.05 4.58 10.76
C SER A 4 -8.52 3.40 9.91
N VAL A 5 -9.81 3.05 9.98
CA VAL A 5 -10.38 1.98 9.14
C VAL A 5 -10.39 2.39 7.68
N LEU A 6 -10.78 3.63 7.40
CA LEU A 6 -10.82 4.17 6.05
C LEU A 6 -9.42 4.19 5.43
N THR A 7 -8.40 4.66 6.15
CA THR A 7 -7.02 4.68 5.63
C THR A 7 -6.50 3.27 5.35
N LEU A 8 -6.76 2.31 6.24
CA LEU A 8 -6.37 0.90 6.04
C LEU A 8 -7.07 0.30 4.81
N ALA A 9 -8.38 0.52 4.66
CA ALA A 9 -9.15 0.00 3.53
C ALA A 9 -8.66 0.57 2.20
N LEU A 10 -8.38 1.88 2.15
CA LEU A 10 -7.83 2.55 0.97
C LEU A 10 -6.43 2.03 0.64
N PHE A 11 -5.58 1.83 1.64
CA PHE A 11 -4.25 1.27 1.48
C PHE A 11 -4.30 -0.16 0.91
N LEU A 12 -5.02 -1.08 1.57
CA LEU A 12 -5.18 -2.47 1.10
C LEU A 12 -5.70 -2.53 -0.33
N LYS A 13 -6.66 -1.67 -0.66
CA LYS A 13 -7.26 -1.57 -1.99
C LYS A 13 -6.26 -1.07 -3.03
N PHE A 14 -5.51 -0.01 -2.74
CA PHE A 14 -4.47 0.50 -3.62
C PHE A 14 -3.39 -0.57 -3.90
N PHE A 15 -2.92 -1.25 -2.86
CA PHE A 15 -1.93 -2.32 -2.99
C PHE A 15 -2.50 -3.53 -3.76
N GLY A 16 -3.74 -3.92 -3.49
CA GLY A 16 -4.43 -4.96 -4.24
C GLY A 16 -4.55 -4.63 -5.73
N THR A 17 -4.95 -3.40 -6.07
CA THR A 17 -5.08 -3.01 -7.49
C THR A 17 -3.75 -2.80 -8.20
N SER A 18 -2.68 -2.46 -7.47
CA SER A 18 -1.37 -2.19 -8.08
C SER A 18 -0.53 -3.46 -8.25
N PHE A 19 -0.56 -4.37 -7.27
CA PHE A 19 0.32 -5.55 -7.23
C PHE A 19 -0.38 -6.87 -7.49
N LEU A 20 -1.65 -7.03 -7.09
CA LEU A 20 -2.42 -8.26 -7.31
C LEU A 20 -3.23 -8.22 -8.62
N SER A 21 -3.36 -7.05 -9.24
CA SER A 21 -4.02 -6.92 -10.54
C SER A 21 -3.14 -7.47 -11.66
N ARG A 22 -3.79 -8.11 -12.63
CA ARG A 22 -3.13 -8.70 -13.79
C ARG A 22 -2.45 -7.59 -14.61
N VAL A 23 -1.15 -7.77 -14.90
CA VAL A 23 -0.35 -6.84 -15.71
C VAL A 23 -1.05 -6.63 -17.06
N SER A 24 -1.18 -5.38 -17.51
CA SER A 24 -1.80 -5.10 -18.81
C SER A 24 -0.96 -5.69 -19.94
N ARG A 25 -1.61 -6.11 -21.03
CA ARG A 25 -0.91 -6.68 -22.20
C ARG A 25 0.19 -5.73 -22.70
N ARG A 26 -0.09 -4.43 -22.69
CA ARG A 26 0.87 -3.37 -23.03
C ARG A 26 2.06 -3.28 -22.07
N VAL A 27 1.89 -3.52 -20.78
CA VAL A 27 2.99 -3.54 -19.81
C VAL A 27 3.79 -4.83 -19.92
N GLY A 28 3.14 -5.97 -20.15
CA GLY A 28 3.80 -7.25 -20.42
C GLY A 28 4.64 -7.19 -21.71
N GLU A 29 4.09 -6.65 -22.79
CA GLU A 29 4.78 -6.43 -24.06
C GLU A 29 5.98 -5.47 -23.89
N ARG A 30 5.83 -4.39 -23.11
CA ARG A 30 6.94 -3.46 -22.82
C ARG A 30 8.02 -4.06 -21.91
N ALA A 31 7.64 -4.91 -20.95
CA ALA A 31 8.58 -5.61 -20.08
C ALA A 31 9.38 -6.64 -20.88
N ALA A 32 8.71 -7.42 -21.73
CA ALA A 32 9.35 -8.36 -22.65
C ALA A 32 10.26 -7.66 -23.67
N ALA A 33 9.92 -6.44 -24.08
CA ALA A 33 10.76 -5.61 -24.93
C ALA A 33 11.89 -4.87 -24.19
N GLY A 34 12.11 -5.13 -22.90
CA GLY A 34 13.15 -4.47 -22.09
C GLY A 34 12.95 -2.96 -21.91
N ARG A 35 11.74 -2.46 -22.19
CA ARG A 35 11.39 -1.03 -22.15
C ARG A 35 10.76 -0.59 -20.82
N LEU A 36 10.58 -1.49 -19.87
CA LEU A 36 10.36 -1.10 -18.49
C LEU A 36 11.73 -0.75 -17.90
N ALA A 37 12.01 0.55 -17.79
CA ALA A 37 13.14 1.00 -17.01
C ALA A 37 12.87 0.63 -15.55
N ASP A 38 13.69 -0.28 -15.01
CA ASP A 38 13.79 -0.45 -13.57
C ASP A 38 14.07 0.92 -12.93
N ALA A 39 13.46 1.16 -11.76
CA ALA A 39 13.64 2.41 -11.04
C ALA A 39 15.12 2.74 -10.92
N GLY A 40 15.54 3.87 -11.52
CA GLY A 40 16.94 4.27 -11.48
C GLY A 40 17.45 4.34 -10.05
N TRP A 41 18.72 4.00 -9.84
CA TRP A 41 19.33 3.92 -8.50
C TRP A 41 19.11 5.20 -7.66
N TRP A 42 19.09 6.36 -8.31
CA TRP A 42 18.81 7.66 -7.70
C TRP A 42 17.39 7.81 -7.13
N MET A 43 16.42 7.05 -7.62
CA MET A 43 15.05 7.00 -7.08
C MET A 43 14.89 5.92 -6.01
N LEU A 44 15.64 4.83 -6.13
CA LEU A 44 15.55 3.69 -5.23
C LEU A 44 16.26 3.95 -3.89
N ALA A 45 17.36 4.72 -3.89
CA ALA A 45 18.08 5.12 -2.68
C ALA A 45 17.20 5.82 -1.62
N PRO A 46 16.44 6.90 -1.93
CA PRO A 46 15.58 7.54 -0.94
C PRO A 46 14.44 6.62 -0.46
N GLN A 47 13.92 5.77 -1.35
CA GLN A 47 12.86 4.82 -0.99
C GLN A 47 13.37 3.77 0.01
N ILE A 48 14.56 3.21 -0.20
CA ILE A 48 15.19 2.28 0.75
C ILE A 48 15.50 3.00 2.06
N ALA A 49 16.04 4.21 2.02
CA ALA A 49 16.36 4.98 3.22
C ALA A 49 15.11 5.23 4.09
N LEU A 50 14.00 5.66 3.48
CA LEU A 50 12.73 5.84 4.19
C LEU A 50 12.18 4.51 4.72
N ALA A 51 12.25 3.43 3.94
CA ALA A 51 11.78 2.11 4.37
C ALA A 51 12.57 1.61 5.59
N ALA A 52 13.89 1.76 5.57
CA ALA A 52 14.76 1.41 6.69
C ALA A 52 14.45 2.27 7.93
N LEU A 53 14.24 3.57 7.75
CA LEU A 53 13.85 4.46 8.86
C LEU A 53 12.49 4.08 9.46
N CYS A 54 11.49 3.81 8.63
CA CYS A 54 10.18 3.35 9.08
C CYS A 54 10.26 1.99 9.82
N ALA A 55 11.04 1.04 9.31
CA ALA A 55 11.22 -0.26 9.93
C ALA A 55 11.93 -0.14 11.28
N THR A 56 13.00 0.66 11.36
CA THR A 56 13.75 0.87 12.61
C THR A 56 12.89 1.57 13.66
N LEU A 57 12.15 2.63 13.30
CA LEU A 57 11.26 3.32 14.24
C LEU A 57 10.04 2.47 14.63
N GLY A 58 9.52 1.65 13.72
CA GLY A 58 8.40 0.75 14.00
C GLY A 58 8.79 -0.44 14.89
N LEU A 59 9.99 -1.00 14.69
CA LEU A 59 10.48 -2.16 15.44
C LEU A 59 11.13 -1.77 16.78
N ALA A 60 11.81 -0.63 16.82
CA ALA A 60 12.46 -0.08 18.00
C ALA A 60 11.94 1.34 18.30
N PRO A 61 10.68 1.48 18.74
CA PRO A 61 10.07 2.79 19.01
C PRO A 61 10.82 3.58 20.09
N GLN A 62 11.61 2.89 20.92
CA GLN A 62 12.50 3.47 21.92
C GLN A 62 13.48 4.50 21.33
N ILE A 63 13.98 4.28 20.11
CA ILE A 63 14.91 5.24 19.47
C ILE A 63 14.19 6.57 19.23
N GLY A 64 12.96 6.52 18.72
CA GLY A 64 12.12 7.70 18.53
C GLY A 64 11.83 8.43 19.85
N PHE A 65 11.43 7.68 20.88
CA PHE A 65 11.15 8.26 22.20
C PHE A 65 12.38 8.93 22.81
N ARG A 66 13.58 8.33 22.70
CA ARG A 66 14.82 8.94 23.21
C ARG A 66 15.20 10.22 22.49
N ILE A 67 15.01 10.29 21.17
CA ILE A 67 15.28 11.50 20.38
C ILE A 67 14.33 12.62 20.81
N VAL A 68 13.03 12.32 20.92
CA VAL A 68 12.03 13.29 21.37
C VAL A 68 12.32 13.75 22.80
N HIS A 69 12.67 12.82 23.70
CA HIS A 69 12.95 13.17 25.10
C HIS A 69 14.18 14.08 25.23
N ARG A 70 15.26 13.82 24.46
CA ARG A 70 16.43 14.71 24.40
C ARG A 70 16.09 16.09 23.81
N ALA A 71 15.23 16.14 22.80
CA ALA A 71 14.76 17.41 22.24
C ALA A 71 13.92 18.20 23.26
N LEU A 72 13.11 17.50 24.06
CA LEU A 72 12.31 18.11 25.13
C LEU A 72 13.16 18.59 26.31
N GLU A 73 14.21 17.87 26.70
CA GLU A 73 15.18 18.29 27.72
C GLU A 73 15.94 19.57 27.30
N GLY A 74 16.20 19.73 26.01
CA GLY A 74 16.79 20.95 25.44
C GLY A 74 15.82 22.15 25.38
N SER A 75 14.51 21.91 25.44
CA SER A 75 13.49 22.96 25.37
C SER A 75 13.22 23.54 26.75
N ARG A 76 13.87 24.67 27.06
CA ARG A 76 13.75 25.36 28.36
C ARG A 76 12.43 26.13 28.56
N GLN A 77 11.43 25.99 27.69
CA GLN A 77 10.16 26.73 27.79
C GLN A 77 8.92 25.83 27.60
N GLY A 78 7.95 26.00 28.50
CA GLY A 78 6.60 25.44 28.39
C GLY A 78 6.43 23.97 28.80
N LEU A 79 5.54 23.26 28.09
CA LEU A 79 5.15 21.86 28.35
C LEU A 79 6.34 20.87 28.33
N GLY A 80 7.50 21.24 27.76
CA GLY A 80 8.71 20.43 27.76
C GLY A 80 9.23 20.11 29.16
N VAL A 81 9.16 21.06 30.10
CA VAL A 81 9.59 20.84 31.50
C VAL A 81 8.61 19.94 32.27
N VAL A 82 7.32 19.99 31.93
CA VAL A 82 6.28 19.14 32.55
C VAL A 82 6.36 17.72 31.98
N LEU A 83 6.54 17.57 30.66
CA LEU A 83 6.70 16.26 30.01
C LEU A 83 8.04 15.60 30.35
N ALA A 84 9.12 16.37 30.52
CA ALA A 84 10.42 15.82 30.93
C ALA A 84 10.43 15.29 32.38
N LYS A 85 9.44 15.70 33.20
CA LYS A 85 9.24 15.19 34.56
C LYS A 85 8.37 13.94 34.62
N LEU A 86 7.69 13.55 33.53
CA LEU A 86 7.03 12.26 33.51
C LEU A 86 8.11 11.17 33.52
N PRO A 87 7.98 10.14 34.38
CA PRO A 87 8.90 9.03 34.35
C PRO A 87 8.93 8.48 32.92
N PRO A 88 10.12 8.29 32.32
CA PRO A 88 10.21 7.69 30.99
C PRO A 88 9.45 6.37 31.04
N LEU A 89 8.54 6.15 30.08
CA LEU A 89 7.82 4.89 29.92
C LEU A 89 8.79 3.75 30.20
N GLU A 90 8.55 3.00 31.28
CA GLU A 90 9.47 1.93 31.68
C GLU A 90 9.64 1.01 30.47
N THR A 91 10.88 0.86 30.05
CA THR A 91 11.19 0.12 28.86
C THR A 91 11.24 -1.35 29.28
N ALA A 92 10.34 -2.17 28.75
CA ALA A 92 10.43 -3.61 28.93
C ALA A 92 11.50 -4.16 27.97
N GLY A 93 12.77 -3.83 28.25
CA GLY A 93 13.93 -4.19 27.43
C GLY A 93 14.13 -3.33 26.17
N LEU A 94 14.92 -3.84 25.22
CA LEU A 94 15.38 -3.14 24.01
C LEU A 94 14.27 -2.79 23.01
N THR A 95 13.14 -3.49 23.03
CA THR A 95 12.08 -3.37 22.00
C THR A 95 10.67 -3.27 22.56
N GLY A 96 10.49 -3.32 23.89
CA GLY A 96 9.19 -3.33 24.54
C GLY A 96 8.82 -1.98 25.17
N VAL A 97 7.52 -1.69 25.20
CA VAL A 97 6.94 -0.66 26.08
C VAL A 97 6.31 -1.40 27.27
N ALA A 98 6.78 -1.12 28.49
CA ALA A 98 6.16 -1.70 29.69
C ALA A 98 4.83 -1.00 29.97
N GLY A 99 3.82 -1.78 30.32
CA GLY A 99 2.60 -1.28 30.90
C GLY A 99 2.74 -1.00 32.39
N PRO A 100 1.67 -0.44 33.00
CA PRO A 100 1.60 -0.37 34.46
C PRO A 100 1.75 -1.78 35.01
N SER A 101 2.74 -2.01 35.89
CA SER A 101 3.20 -3.29 36.48
C SER A 101 4.38 -4.04 35.81
N GLY A 102 5.11 -3.44 34.87
CA GLY A 102 6.36 -4.03 34.34
C GLY A 102 6.16 -5.16 33.33
N LEU A 103 4.90 -5.50 33.02
CA LEU A 103 4.54 -6.37 31.91
C LEU A 103 4.74 -5.62 30.59
N ALA A 104 5.54 -6.15 29.67
CA ALA A 104 5.65 -5.64 28.30
C ALA A 104 4.26 -5.71 27.64
N VAL A 105 3.58 -4.58 27.48
CA VAL A 105 2.20 -4.56 26.93
C VAL A 105 2.20 -4.81 25.42
N LEU A 106 3.27 -4.44 24.73
CA LEU A 106 3.44 -4.73 23.31
C LEU A 106 4.92 -4.67 22.93
N SER A 107 5.49 -5.81 22.52
CA SER A 107 6.81 -5.85 21.86
C SER A 107 6.59 -6.02 20.36
N PRO A 108 6.73 -4.95 19.54
CA PRO A 108 6.63 -5.05 18.08
C PRO A 108 7.54 -6.12 17.48
N LEU A 109 8.68 -6.40 18.10
CA LEU A 109 9.60 -7.47 17.70
C LEU A 109 8.96 -8.86 17.87
N VAL A 110 8.29 -9.11 19.00
CA VAL A 110 7.60 -10.39 19.23
C VAL A 110 6.46 -10.57 18.25
N VAL A 111 5.67 -9.53 18.00
CA VAL A 111 4.58 -9.57 17.00
C VAL A 111 5.13 -9.86 15.60
N ALA A 112 6.21 -9.16 15.20
CA ALA A 112 6.87 -9.40 13.92
C ALA A 112 7.46 -10.81 13.81
N ALA A 113 8.07 -11.33 14.89
CA ALA A 113 8.61 -12.68 14.94
C ALA A 113 7.52 -13.75 14.81
N VAL A 114 6.38 -13.57 15.49
CA VAL A 114 5.24 -14.50 15.38
C VAL A 114 4.65 -14.48 13.97
N PHE A 115 4.40 -13.30 13.41
CA PHE A 115 3.90 -13.18 12.03
C PHE A 115 4.88 -13.75 11.02
N GLY A 116 6.17 -13.45 11.15
CA GLY A 116 7.23 -13.98 10.31
C GLY A 116 7.31 -15.51 10.41
N GLY A 117 7.23 -16.06 11.62
CA GLY A 117 7.19 -17.51 11.85
C GLY A 117 6.00 -18.18 11.17
N LEU A 118 4.79 -17.61 11.33
CA LEU A 118 3.59 -18.11 10.66
C LEU A 118 3.72 -18.08 9.13
N LEU A 119 4.30 -17.02 8.57
CA LEU A 119 4.56 -16.91 7.13
C LEU A 119 5.60 -17.94 6.65
N LEU A 120 6.66 -18.19 7.42
CA LEU A 120 7.65 -19.21 7.10
C LEU A 120 7.05 -20.61 7.12
N VAL A 121 6.19 -20.92 8.10
CA VAL A 121 5.46 -22.18 8.15
C VAL A 121 4.53 -22.31 6.94
N ALA A 122 3.75 -21.29 6.62
CA ALA A 122 2.89 -21.28 5.44
C ALA A 122 3.68 -21.43 4.13
N ALA A 123 4.84 -20.79 4.01
CA ALA A 123 5.74 -20.93 2.88
C ALA A 123 6.32 -22.33 2.79
N GLY A 124 6.78 -22.91 3.91
CA GLY A 124 7.27 -24.28 3.98
C GLY A 124 6.22 -25.28 3.53
N ILE A 125 4.99 -25.16 4.02
CA ILE A 125 3.85 -25.99 3.58
C ILE A 125 3.57 -25.79 2.09
N SER A 126 3.63 -24.54 1.59
CA SER A 126 3.37 -24.23 0.18
C SER A 126 4.43 -24.82 -0.75
N ILE A 127 5.70 -24.83 -0.33
CA ILE A 127 6.82 -25.41 -1.09
C ILE A 127 6.74 -26.94 -1.07
N LEU A 128 6.51 -27.52 0.10
CA LEU A 128 6.33 -28.98 0.28
C LEU A 128 5.09 -29.50 -0.46
N GLY A 129 4.04 -28.69 -0.56
CA GLY A 129 2.80 -29.04 -1.24
C GLY A 129 2.90 -29.14 -2.75
N GLY A 130 4.03 -28.75 -3.37
CA GLY A 130 4.28 -28.94 -4.80
C GLY A 130 3.21 -28.34 -5.72
N ALA A 131 2.43 -27.37 -5.24
CA ALA A 131 1.28 -26.83 -5.94
C ALA A 131 1.75 -26.13 -7.22
N VAL A 132 1.60 -26.82 -8.36
CA VAL A 132 1.91 -26.28 -9.68
C VAL A 132 0.98 -25.09 -9.92
N ARG A 133 1.53 -23.88 -9.76
CA ARG A 133 0.82 -22.65 -10.09
C ARG A 133 0.69 -22.55 -11.60
N ARG A 134 -0.43 -23.05 -12.14
CA ARG A 134 -0.78 -22.84 -13.54
C ARG A 134 -1.48 -21.49 -13.67
N PRO A 135 -1.04 -20.61 -14.58
CA PRO A 135 -1.84 -19.44 -14.94
C PRO A 135 -3.11 -19.96 -15.62
N ALA A 136 -4.21 -19.98 -14.88
CA ALA A 136 -5.53 -20.29 -15.42
C ALA A 136 -6.24 -18.99 -15.81
N GLU A 137 -7.03 -19.05 -16.87
CA GLU A 137 -7.92 -17.94 -17.18
C GLU A 137 -8.90 -17.72 -16.01
N PRO A 138 -9.20 -16.45 -15.66
CA PRO A 138 -10.04 -16.17 -14.53
C PRO A 138 -11.42 -16.73 -14.82
N TRP A 139 -11.96 -17.47 -13.85
CA TRP A 139 -13.29 -18.07 -13.99
C TRP A 139 -14.34 -16.98 -13.92
N LEU A 140 -14.71 -16.42 -15.06
CA LEU A 140 -15.75 -15.41 -15.22
C LEU A 140 -17.15 -16.03 -15.13
N CYS A 141 -17.34 -17.06 -14.30
CA CYS A 141 -18.60 -17.80 -14.16
C CYS A 141 -19.20 -18.24 -15.52
N GLY A 142 -18.36 -18.57 -16.50
CA GLY A 142 -18.79 -18.98 -17.85
C GLY A 142 -18.91 -17.86 -18.90
N TYR A 143 -18.62 -16.60 -18.56
CA TYR A 143 -18.55 -15.52 -19.55
C TYR A 143 -17.22 -15.55 -20.32
N VAL A 144 -17.29 -15.49 -21.66
CA VAL A 144 -16.13 -15.48 -22.56
C VAL A 144 -15.81 -14.06 -23.01
N ALA A 145 -14.50 -13.79 -23.06
CA ALA A 145 -13.78 -12.58 -23.47
C ALA A 145 -13.58 -11.52 -22.37
N GLU A 146 -12.42 -11.63 -21.71
CA GLU A 146 -11.80 -10.54 -20.95
C GLU A 146 -11.50 -9.39 -21.93
N THR A 147 -12.39 -8.39 -21.98
CA THR A 147 -12.14 -7.14 -22.71
C THR A 147 -11.55 -6.10 -21.76
N ASP A 148 -10.72 -5.17 -22.26
CA ASP A 148 -10.14 -4.10 -21.43
C ASP A 148 -11.24 -3.23 -20.75
N HIS A 149 -12.50 -3.29 -21.21
CA HIS A 149 -13.67 -2.67 -20.59
C HIS A 149 -14.10 -3.32 -19.27
N MET A 150 -13.81 -4.62 -19.07
CA MET A 150 -14.08 -5.35 -17.83
C MET A 150 -13.00 -5.14 -16.76
N ARG A 151 -11.90 -4.45 -17.10
CA ARG A 151 -10.87 -4.10 -16.12
C ARG A 151 -11.35 -2.92 -15.29
N TYR A 152 -11.43 -3.12 -13.98
CA TYR A 152 -11.69 -2.05 -13.04
C TYR A 152 -10.51 -1.07 -13.01
N GLY A 153 -10.59 -0.03 -13.84
CA GLY A 153 -9.70 1.12 -13.73
C GLY A 153 -9.88 1.79 -12.37
N ALA A 154 -8.79 2.30 -11.80
CA ALA A 154 -8.80 3.00 -10.51
C ALA A 154 -9.87 4.11 -10.43
N ARG A 155 -10.21 4.75 -11.56
CA ARG A 155 -11.27 5.76 -11.66
C ARG A 155 -12.68 5.23 -11.37
N ASN A 156 -13.01 4.01 -11.79
CA ASN A 156 -14.32 3.41 -11.50
C ASN A 156 -14.44 3.03 -10.02
N LEU A 157 -13.31 2.79 -9.38
CA LEU A 157 -13.22 2.29 -8.01
C LEU A 157 -13.49 3.36 -6.94
N TYR A 158 -13.15 4.63 -7.24
CA TYR A 158 -13.47 5.77 -6.39
C TYR A 158 -14.81 6.43 -6.74
N ARG A 159 -15.52 5.94 -7.77
CA ARG A 159 -16.78 6.55 -8.23
C ARG A 159 -17.84 6.60 -7.14
N GLU A 160 -18.00 5.51 -6.39
CA GLU A 160 -18.98 5.49 -5.28
C GLU A 160 -18.52 6.37 -4.11
N VAL A 161 -17.23 6.48 -3.83
CA VAL A 161 -16.72 7.40 -2.79
C VAL A 161 -16.94 8.86 -3.21
N ALA A 162 -16.64 9.20 -4.46
CA ALA A 162 -16.89 10.53 -5.03
C ALA A 162 -18.39 10.89 -5.04
N ARG A 163 -19.27 9.89 -5.13
CA ARG A 163 -20.72 10.09 -5.02
C ARG A 163 -21.15 10.62 -3.66
N TYR A 164 -20.52 10.13 -2.58
CA TYR A 164 -20.81 10.60 -1.22
C TYR A 164 -20.04 11.87 -0.84
N PHE A 165 -18.97 12.20 -1.58
CA PHE A 165 -18.15 13.40 -1.37
C PHE A 165 -18.07 14.25 -2.65
N PRO A 166 -19.17 14.92 -3.05
CA PRO A 166 -19.25 15.66 -4.30
C PRO A 166 -18.25 16.83 -4.40
N TRP A 167 -17.74 17.30 -3.26
CA TRP A 167 -16.68 18.31 -3.17
C TRP A 167 -15.30 17.79 -3.63
N ILE A 168 -15.02 16.48 -3.50
CA ILE A 168 -13.68 15.89 -3.76
C ILE A 168 -13.49 15.54 -5.23
N GLY A 169 -14.57 15.26 -5.96
CA GLY A 169 -14.52 14.90 -7.37
C GLY A 169 -15.73 15.48 -8.06
N GLY A 170 -15.57 16.69 -8.62
CA GLY A 170 -16.61 17.35 -9.40
C GLY A 170 -17.28 16.35 -10.33
N THR A 171 -18.59 16.16 -10.15
CA THR A 171 -19.37 15.18 -10.89
C THR A 171 -19.21 15.44 -12.38
N PRO A 172 -18.60 14.52 -13.15
CA PRO A 172 -18.72 14.59 -14.60
C PRO A 172 -20.19 14.42 -14.94
N PRO A 173 -20.75 15.23 -15.86
CA PRO A 173 -22.14 15.06 -16.28
C PRO A 173 -22.35 13.62 -16.77
N PRO A 174 -23.55 13.04 -16.55
CA PRO A 174 -23.85 11.69 -16.97
C PRO A 174 -23.69 11.60 -18.49
N ARG A 175 -22.54 11.09 -18.95
CA ARG A 175 -22.42 10.57 -20.31
C ARG A 175 -23.21 9.27 -20.32
N GLY A 176 -24.46 9.37 -20.76
CA GLY A 176 -25.27 8.21 -21.09
C GLY A 176 -24.50 7.29 -22.03
N ASN A 177 -24.67 5.99 -21.84
CA ASN A 177 -24.08 4.90 -22.63
C ASN A 177 -24.61 4.89 -24.08
N GLY A 178 -24.37 5.96 -24.84
CA GLY A 178 -24.90 6.08 -26.20
C GLY A 178 -24.41 7.28 -27.01
N ALA A 179 -23.38 8.01 -26.56
CA ALA A 179 -22.79 9.04 -27.43
C ALA A 179 -21.94 8.34 -28.51
N PRO A 180 -22.28 8.45 -29.81
CA PRO A 180 -21.42 7.93 -30.86
C PRO A 180 -20.06 8.61 -30.78
N HIS A 181 -19.00 7.82 -30.89
CA HIS A 181 -17.66 8.33 -31.13
C HIS A 181 -17.72 9.26 -32.36
N PRO A 182 -17.06 10.44 -32.34
CA PRO A 182 -16.76 11.14 -33.58
C PRO A 182 -15.99 10.16 -34.45
N THR A 183 -16.62 9.74 -35.54
CA THR A 183 -15.97 8.98 -36.60
C THR A 183 -14.75 9.78 -37.03
N GLU A 184 -13.58 9.23 -36.72
CA GLU A 184 -12.33 9.62 -37.36
C GLU A 184 -12.60 9.65 -38.87
N PRO A 185 -12.35 10.77 -39.58
CA PRO A 185 -12.61 10.82 -41.01
C PRO A 185 -11.72 9.79 -41.69
N GLN A 186 -12.34 8.70 -42.16
CA GLN A 186 -11.77 7.80 -43.14
C GLN A 186 -11.32 8.65 -44.33
N SER A 187 -10.02 8.91 -44.40
CA SER A 187 -9.36 9.39 -45.61
C SER A 187 -9.41 8.28 -46.65
N SER A 188 -10.57 8.14 -47.30
CA SER A 188 -10.73 7.43 -48.56
C SER A 188 -9.99 8.24 -49.64
N ARG A 189 -8.81 7.77 -50.04
CA ARG A 189 -8.18 8.15 -51.31
C ARG A 189 -7.66 6.89 -52.00
N HIS A 190 -8.60 6.06 -52.45
CA HIS A 190 -8.57 5.39 -53.76
C HIS A 190 -9.17 6.41 -54.76
N GLU A 191 -8.82 6.61 -56.03
CA GLU A 191 -7.99 6.03 -57.09
C GLU A 191 -7.72 7.23 -58.05
N VAL A 192 -6.64 7.32 -58.83
CA VAL A 192 -6.32 6.63 -60.10
C VAL A 192 -4.82 6.77 -60.35
#